data_AF-A0A956CJR9-F1
#
_entry.id   AF-A0A956CJR9-F1
#
_cell.length_a   1.000
_cell.length_b   1.000
_cell.length_c   1.000
_cell.angle_alpha   90.00
_cell.angle_beta   90.00
_cell.angle_gamma   90.00
#
_symmetry.space_group_name_H-M   'P 1'
#
loop_
_entity.id
_entity.type
_entity.pdbx_description
1 polymer ?
#
loop_
_entity_poly.entity_id
_entity_poly.type
_entity_poly.pdbx_seq_one_letter_code
_entity_poly.pdbx_strand_id
1 'polypeptide(L)'
;MPGVADSGKDAVIVGAGIRIPLWQGSYSDSIAAARADARAQRADQRALEDRASAELTTSLSNVEDAVRRVALYRGTLVPQAESAYDSVLGAYTVGRGTVAQALLAQRDLLELRIELDRARADYERAWARLEEITGREVRRASIAAEGESAPEATDE
;
A
#
# COMPACT_ATOMS: atom_id res chain seq x y z
N MET A 1 -81.21 24.76 -51.70
CA MET A 1 -80.75 25.03 -50.32
C MET A 1 -79.66 24.02 -50.00
N PRO A 2 -78.43 24.48 -49.69
CA PRO A 2 -77.30 23.64 -49.31
C PRO A 2 -77.41 23.21 -47.84
N GLY A 3 -76.74 22.12 -47.46
CA GLY A 3 -76.67 21.65 -46.08
C GLY A 3 -75.58 20.60 -45.96
N VAL A 4 -74.36 21.06 -45.71
CA VAL A 4 -73.14 20.28 -45.48
C VAL A 4 -73.33 19.29 -44.32
N ALA A 5 -72.98 18.02 -44.56
CA ALA A 5 -72.82 17.01 -43.53
C ALA A 5 -71.39 16.48 -43.59
N ASP A 6 -70.46 17.24 -43.02
CA ASP A 6 -69.18 16.72 -42.62
C ASP A 6 -68.74 17.38 -41.31
N SER A 7 -67.94 16.65 -40.54
CA SER A 7 -67.14 17.10 -39.39
C SER A 7 -67.86 17.20 -38.03
N GLY A 8 -68.01 16.05 -37.39
CA GLY A 8 -68.28 15.93 -35.95
C GLY A 8 -67.42 14.89 -35.23
N LYS A 9 -66.25 14.49 -35.78
CA LYS A 9 -65.48 13.35 -35.24
C LYS A 9 -64.01 13.58 -34.89
N ASP A 10 -63.42 14.74 -35.16
CA ASP A 10 -62.03 15.01 -34.74
C ASP A 10 -61.95 16.25 -33.85
N ALA A 11 -62.16 16.05 -32.55
CA ALA A 11 -61.79 17.05 -31.54
C ALA A 11 -60.36 16.76 -31.06
N VAL A 12 -59.37 17.45 -31.61
CA VAL A 12 -58.01 17.46 -31.08
C VAL A 12 -57.90 18.51 -29.99
N ILE A 13 -57.68 18.10 -28.75
CA ILE A 13 -57.45 19.00 -27.62
C ILE A 13 -55.94 19.11 -27.40
N VAL A 14 -55.39 20.29 -27.63
CA VAL A 14 -54.00 20.63 -27.26
C VAL A 14 -54.04 21.50 -26.01
N GLY A 15 -53.54 20.96 -24.91
CA GLY A 15 -53.40 21.69 -23.64
C GLY A 15 -51.95 22.06 -23.37
N ALA A 16 -51.71 23.30 -22.94
CA ALA A 16 -50.44 23.74 -22.38
C ALA A 16 -50.66 24.17 -20.93
N GLY A 17 -49.89 23.61 -20.00
CA GLY A 17 -49.96 23.95 -18.58
C GLY A 17 -48.63 24.53 -18.11
N ILE A 18 -48.69 25.64 -17.38
CA ILE A 18 -47.54 26.24 -16.69
C ILE A 18 -47.73 26.01 -15.19
N ARG A 19 -46.75 25.38 -14.54
CA ARG A 19 -46.74 25.19 -13.09
C ARG A 19 -46.02 26.36 -12.43
N ILE A 20 -46.75 27.16 -11.66
CA ILE A 20 -46.20 28.31 -10.91
C ILE A 20 -45.99 27.90 -9.45
N PRO A 21 -44.76 27.90 -8.91
CA PRO A 21 -44.49 27.52 -7.53
C PRO A 21 -44.86 28.67 -6.58
N LEU A 22 -45.92 28.50 -5.80
CA LEU A 22 -46.43 29.51 -4.86
C LEU A 22 -45.77 29.45 -3.45
N TRP A 23 -44.92 28.46 -3.18
CA TRP A 23 -44.42 28.10 -1.84
C TRP A 23 -42.88 27.99 -1.85
N GLN A 24 -42.17 29.11 -1.72
CA GLN A 24 -40.71 29.17 -1.92
C GLN A 24 -39.87 28.55 -0.78
N GLY A 25 -40.41 28.46 0.43
CA GLY A 25 -39.66 27.95 1.61
C GLY A 25 -39.30 26.46 1.56
N SER A 26 -40.17 25.60 1.00
CA SER A 26 -39.85 24.17 0.85
C SER A 26 -38.73 23.93 -0.18
N TYR A 27 -38.58 24.83 -1.16
CA TYR A 27 -37.48 24.79 -2.12
C TYR A 27 -36.14 25.16 -1.47
N SER A 28 -36.09 26.11 -0.53
CA SER A 28 -34.83 26.46 0.15
C SER A 28 -34.28 25.31 0.99
N ASP A 29 -35.14 24.53 1.64
CA ASP A 29 -34.73 23.38 2.46
C ASP A 29 -34.16 22.26 1.59
N SER A 30 -34.80 21.96 0.44
CA SER A 30 -34.28 20.98 -0.51
C SER A 30 -32.93 21.39 -1.11
N ILE A 31 -32.74 22.68 -1.41
CA ILE A 31 -31.47 23.23 -1.88
C ILE A 31 -30.41 23.15 -0.77
N ALA A 32 -30.79 23.45 0.48
CA ALA A 32 -29.89 23.35 1.62
C ALA A 32 -29.44 21.91 1.88
N ALA A 33 -30.35 20.94 1.78
CA ALA A 33 -30.05 19.51 1.87
C ALA A 33 -29.10 19.06 0.75
N ALA A 34 -29.41 19.38 -0.51
CA ALA A 34 -28.54 19.05 -1.65
C ALA A 34 -27.14 19.67 -1.52
N ARG A 35 -27.03 20.89 -0.97
CA ARG A 35 -25.74 21.53 -0.66
C ARG A 35 -25.01 20.87 0.50
N ALA A 36 -25.73 20.34 1.49
CA ALA A 36 -25.15 19.57 2.58
C ALA A 36 -24.60 18.24 2.06
N ASP A 37 -25.37 17.51 1.24
CA ASP A 37 -24.94 16.27 0.60
C ASP A 37 -23.70 16.47 -0.27
N ALA A 38 -23.70 17.52 -1.11
CA ALA A 38 -22.53 17.85 -1.92
C ALA A 38 -21.29 18.21 -1.08
N ARG A 39 -21.47 18.77 0.12
CA ARG A 39 -20.35 19.03 1.05
C ARG A 39 -19.88 17.73 1.71
N ALA A 40 -20.80 16.86 2.11
CA ALA A 40 -20.47 15.54 2.67
C ALA A 40 -19.68 14.70 1.66
N GLN A 41 -20.15 14.58 0.42
CA GLN A 41 -19.47 13.83 -0.64
C GLN A 41 -18.05 14.36 -0.92
N ARG A 42 -17.84 15.68 -0.87
CA ARG A 42 -16.50 16.26 -1.00
C ARG A 42 -15.60 15.98 0.21
N ALA A 43 -16.17 15.94 1.41
CA ALA A 43 -15.44 15.59 2.61
C ALA A 43 -15.04 14.10 2.59
N ASP A 44 -15.95 13.23 2.15
CA ASP A 44 -15.70 11.79 1.99
C ASP A 44 -14.61 11.53 0.95
N GLN A 45 -14.65 12.23 -0.19
CA GLN A 45 -13.59 12.17 -1.19
C GLN A 45 -12.22 12.53 -0.60
N ARG A 46 -12.13 13.66 0.12
CA ARG A 46 -10.87 14.08 0.76
C ARG A 46 -10.38 13.08 1.79
N ALA A 47 -11.30 12.53 2.60
CA ALA A 47 -10.96 11.52 3.59
C ALA A 47 -10.41 10.24 2.94
N LEU A 48 -10.94 9.84 1.77
CA LEU A 48 -10.41 8.73 0.99
C LEU A 48 -9.01 9.01 0.44
N GLU A 49 -8.78 10.21 -0.10
CA GLU A 49 -7.46 10.65 -0.60
C GLU A 49 -6.42 10.68 0.53
N ASP A 50 -6.76 11.25 1.68
CA ASP A 50 -5.90 11.31 2.87
C ASP A 50 -5.58 9.91 3.39
N ARG A 51 -6.58 9.01 3.43
CA ARG A 51 -6.39 7.62 3.85
C ARG A 51 -5.46 6.86 2.91
N ALA A 52 -5.63 7.02 1.60
CA ALA A 52 -4.77 6.38 0.61
C ALA A 52 -3.31 6.87 0.73
N SER A 53 -3.12 8.18 0.92
CA SER A 53 -1.80 8.78 1.14
C SER A 53 -1.13 8.29 2.42
N ALA A 54 -1.90 8.21 3.52
CA ALA A 54 -1.41 7.68 4.79
C ALA A 54 -1.01 6.20 4.67
N GLU A 55 -1.85 5.38 4.03
CA GLU A 55 -1.59 3.95 3.85
C GLU A 55 -0.33 3.70 3.00
N LEU A 56 -0.15 4.47 1.92
CA LEU A 56 1.07 4.42 1.10
C LEU A 56 2.31 4.79 1.92
N THR A 57 2.24 5.88 2.69
CA THR A 57 3.35 6.34 3.52
C THR A 57 3.73 5.29 4.56
N THR A 58 2.76 4.71 5.25
CA THR A 58 3.00 3.63 6.21
C THR A 58 3.60 2.40 5.53
N SER A 59 3.11 2.00 4.36
CA SER A 59 3.65 0.85 3.64
C SER A 59 5.09 1.06 3.20
N LEU A 60 5.44 2.27 2.76
CA LEU A 60 6.82 2.60 2.41
C LEU A 60 7.75 2.51 3.62
N SER A 61 7.36 3.12 4.75
CA SER A 61 8.13 3.03 6.00
C SER A 61 8.33 1.57 6.45
N ASN A 62 7.29 0.73 6.32
CA ASN A 62 7.38 -0.70 6.65
C ASN A 62 8.39 -1.44 5.78
N VAL A 63 8.47 -1.12 4.48
CA VAL A 63 9.48 -1.67 3.56
C VAL A 63 10.88 -1.26 3.98
N GLU A 64 11.10 0.03 4.25
CA GLU A 64 12.40 0.53 4.69
C GLU A 64 12.85 -0.10 6.02
N ASP A 65 11.92 -0.23 6.97
CA ASP A 65 12.18 -0.91 8.25
C ASP A 65 12.56 -2.37 8.02
N ALA A 66 11.86 -3.08 7.13
CA ALA A 66 12.17 -4.47 6.84
C ALA A 66 13.54 -4.63 6.18
N VAL A 67 13.91 -3.73 5.25
CA VAL A 67 15.26 -3.66 4.66
C VAL A 67 16.32 -3.52 5.76
N ARG A 68 16.14 -2.55 6.67
CA ARG A 68 17.06 -2.31 7.78
C ARG A 68 17.18 -3.52 8.70
N ARG A 69 16.06 -4.18 9.03
CA ARG A 69 16.06 -5.40 9.85
C ARG A 69 16.87 -6.52 9.21
N VAL A 70 16.61 -6.83 7.93
CA VAL A 70 17.37 -7.89 7.23
C VAL A 70 18.87 -7.55 7.20
N ALA A 71 19.23 -6.29 6.94
CA ALA A 71 20.61 -5.85 6.94
C ALA A 71 21.27 -6.01 8.32
N LEU A 72 20.57 -5.66 9.41
CA LEU A 72 21.06 -5.79 10.78
C LEU A 72 21.32 -7.26 11.17
N TYR A 73 20.36 -8.14 10.92
CA TYR A 73 20.52 -9.56 11.26
C TYR A 73 21.64 -10.21 10.43
N ARG A 74 21.63 -9.98 9.11
CA ARG A 74 22.60 -10.59 8.18
C ARG A 74 24.01 -10.03 8.36
N GLY A 75 24.13 -8.71 8.52
CA GLY A 75 25.41 -8.01 8.51
C GLY A 75 26.07 -7.91 9.88
N THR A 76 25.30 -8.01 10.96
CA THR A 76 25.79 -7.71 12.32
C THR A 76 25.49 -8.83 13.30
N LEU A 77 24.21 -9.13 13.55
CA LEU A 77 23.83 -9.99 14.69
C LEU A 77 24.23 -11.45 14.48
N VAL A 78 23.97 -12.02 13.30
CA VAL A 78 24.35 -13.41 13.00
C VAL A 78 25.88 -13.57 13.04
N PRO A 79 26.70 -12.74 12.34
CA PRO A 79 28.16 -12.84 12.43
C PRO A 79 28.73 -12.68 13.85
N GLN A 80 28.14 -11.81 14.67
CA GLN A 80 28.56 -11.65 16.07
C GLN A 80 28.27 -12.90 16.89
N ALA A 81 27.10 -13.51 16.71
CA ALA A 81 26.76 -14.75 17.41
C ALA A 81 27.58 -15.94 16.92
N GLU A 82 27.94 -16.00 15.64
CA GLU A 82 28.89 -16.99 15.11
C GLU A 82 30.25 -16.85 15.80
N SER A 83 30.77 -15.62 15.88
CA SER A 83 32.06 -15.35 16.53
C SER A 83 32.04 -15.71 18.04
N ALA A 84 30.92 -15.45 18.71
CA ALA A 84 30.73 -15.81 20.11
C ALA A 84 30.67 -17.34 20.30
N TYR A 85 29.92 -18.04 19.44
CA TYR A 85 29.84 -19.50 19.43
C TYR A 85 31.22 -20.14 19.20
N ASP A 86 31.96 -19.67 18.20
CA ASP A 86 33.30 -20.18 17.89
C ASP A 86 34.28 -19.99 19.05
N SER A 87 34.19 -18.85 19.74
CA SER A 87 35.00 -18.56 20.93
C SER A 87 34.70 -19.52 22.09
N VAL A 88 33.42 -19.75 22.38
CA VAL A 88 32.99 -20.65 23.46
C VAL A 88 33.29 -22.11 23.12
N LEU A 89 33.10 -22.49 21.85
CA LEU A 89 33.45 -23.82 21.34
C LEU A 89 34.95 -24.06 21.47
N GLY A 90 35.78 -23.08 21.08
CA GLY A 90 37.23 -23.11 21.28
C GLY A 90 37.61 -23.33 22.75
N ALA A 91 37.01 -22.58 23.68
CA ALA A 91 37.24 -22.74 25.12
C ALA A 91 36.87 -24.15 25.63
N TYR A 92 35.75 -24.71 25.16
CA TYR A 92 35.36 -26.08 25.48
C TYR A 92 36.38 -27.11 24.97
N THR A 93 36.84 -26.99 23.71
CA THR A 93 37.77 -27.96 23.10
C THR A 93 39.13 -28.04 23.82
N VAL A 94 39.57 -26.94 24.44
CA VAL A 94 40.82 -26.89 25.24
C VAL A 94 40.59 -27.13 26.74
N GLY A 95 39.39 -27.56 27.15
CA GLY A 95 39.06 -27.88 28.53
C GLY A 95 38.89 -26.66 29.45
N ARG A 96 38.73 -25.46 28.90
CA ARG A 96 38.53 -24.18 29.63
C ARG A 96 37.07 -23.71 29.67
N GLY A 97 36.14 -24.53 29.18
CA GLY A 97 34.72 -24.28 29.16
C GLY A 97 33.92 -25.57 29.24
N THR A 98 32.61 -25.44 29.38
CA THR A 98 31.70 -26.59 29.49
C THR A 98 30.92 -26.84 28.21
N VAL A 99 30.51 -28.10 27.97
CA VAL A 99 29.60 -28.45 26.86
C VAL A 99 28.32 -27.61 26.91
N ALA A 100 27.78 -27.40 28.10
CA ALA A 100 26.55 -26.64 28.30
C ALA A 100 26.67 -25.19 27.78
N GLN A 101 27.81 -24.53 28.02
CA GLN A 101 28.06 -23.19 27.49
C GLN A 101 28.11 -23.17 25.96
N ALA A 102 28.76 -24.17 25.33
CA ALA A 102 28.82 -24.28 23.88
C ALA A 102 27.42 -24.53 23.27
N LEU A 103 26.60 -25.37 23.90
CA LEU A 103 25.21 -25.61 23.46
C LEU A 103 24.33 -24.37 23.60
N LEU A 104 24.49 -23.60 24.68
CA LEU A 104 23.77 -22.33 24.86
C LEU A 104 24.16 -21.31 23.77
N ALA A 105 25.45 -21.14 23.50
CA ALA A 105 25.91 -20.24 22.45
C ALA A 105 25.44 -20.69 21.05
N GLN A 106 25.39 -22.01 20.80
CA GLN A 106 24.83 -22.56 19.56
C GLN A 106 23.34 -22.27 19.42
N ARG A 107 22.57 -22.44 20.50
CA ARG A 107 21.14 -22.09 20.52
C ARG A 107 20.93 -20.62 20.18
N ASP A 108 21.68 -19.72 20.82
CA ASP A 108 21.55 -18.27 20.60
C ASP A 108 21.86 -17.90 19.14
N LEU A 109 22.88 -18.53 18.54
CA LEU A 109 23.17 -18.39 17.10
C LEU A 109 22.01 -18.88 16.22
N LEU A 110 21.45 -20.06 16.52
CA LEU A 110 20.34 -20.62 15.75
C LEU A 110 19.08 -19.76 15.86
N GLU A 111 18.80 -19.20 17.04
CA GLU A 111 17.70 -18.24 17.24
C GLU A 111 17.86 -17.01 16.35
N LEU A 112 19.06 -16.42 16.29
CA LEU A 112 19.32 -15.27 15.41
C LEU A 112 19.22 -15.60 13.92
N ARG A 113 19.56 -16.84 13.51
CA ARG A 113 19.35 -17.29 12.13
C ARG A 113 17.87 -17.45 11.80
N ILE A 114 17.06 -17.97 12.73
CA ILE A 114 15.61 -18.02 12.58
C ILE A 114 15.02 -16.62 12.46
N GLU A 115 15.48 -15.67 13.29
CA GLU A 115 15.04 -14.27 13.20
C GLU A 115 15.45 -13.60 11.88
N LEU A 116 16.63 -13.91 11.33
CA LEU A 116 17.01 -13.47 9.99
C LEU A 116 16.02 -13.96 8.92
N ASP A 117 15.63 -15.24 8.97
CA ASP A 117 14.69 -15.80 8.01
C ASP A 117 13.28 -15.23 8.16
N ARG A 118 12.85 -14.96 9.39
CA ARG A 118 11.61 -14.20 9.67
C ARG A 118 11.69 -12.79 9.09
N ALA A 119 12.79 -12.07 9.32
CA ALA A 119 13.01 -10.73 8.79
C ALA A 119 12.97 -10.71 7.24
N ARG A 120 13.52 -11.74 6.58
CA ARG A 120 13.44 -11.91 5.12
C ARG A 120 12.00 -12.12 4.65
N ALA A 121 11.24 -12.98 5.32
CA ALA A 121 9.84 -13.20 5.00
C ALA A 121 9.00 -11.93 5.22
N ASP A 122 9.29 -11.16 6.27
CA ASP A 122 8.63 -9.87 6.54
C ASP A 122 8.99 -8.82 5.48
N TYR A 123 10.24 -8.81 5.00
CA TYR A 123 10.67 -7.97 3.89
C TYR A 123 9.87 -8.25 2.62
N GLU A 124 9.73 -9.52 2.22
CA GLU A 124 8.94 -9.87 1.05
C GLU A 124 7.46 -9.53 1.22
N ARG A 125 6.90 -9.74 2.42
CA ARG A 125 5.51 -9.35 2.74
C ARG A 125 5.31 -7.83 2.69
N ALA A 126 6.28 -7.04 3.16
CA ALA A 126 6.22 -5.58 3.10
C ALA A 126 6.19 -5.07 1.66
N TRP A 127 6.99 -5.67 0.77
CA TRP A 127 6.95 -5.35 -0.66
C TRP A 127 5.63 -5.73 -1.31
N ALA A 128 5.13 -6.93 -1.04
CA ALA A 128 3.83 -7.37 -1.57
C ALA A 128 2.70 -6.43 -1.12
N ARG A 129 2.74 -5.92 0.11
CA ARG A 129 1.77 -4.94 0.60
C ARG A 129 1.87 -3.59 -0.12
N LEU A 130 3.10 -3.13 -0.40
CA LEU A 130 3.30 -1.89 -1.15
C LEU A 130 2.77 -2.02 -2.60
N GLU A 131 2.98 -3.18 -3.23
CA GLU A 131 2.46 -3.48 -4.57
C GLU A 131 0.93 -3.57 -4.58
N GLU A 132 0.32 -4.15 -3.54
CA GLU A 132 -1.14 -4.17 -3.34
C GLU A 132 -1.72 -2.75 -3.28
N ILE A 133 -1.12 -1.86 -2.49
CA ILE A 133 -1.59 -0.47 -2.32
C ILE A 133 -1.40 0.35 -3.60
N THR A 134 -0.29 0.14 -4.31
CA THR A 134 0.00 0.88 -5.54
C THR A 134 -0.68 0.30 -6.78
N GLY A 135 -1.25 -0.90 -6.68
CA GLY A 135 -1.94 -1.59 -7.78
C GLY A 135 -1.02 -2.00 -8.93
N ARG A 136 0.30 -2.01 -8.71
CA ARG A 136 1.31 -2.36 -9.71
C ARG A 136 2.54 -2.96 -9.05
N GLU A 137 3.27 -3.74 -9.83
CA GLU A 137 4.59 -4.20 -9.41
C GLU A 137 5.55 -3.00 -9.27
N VAL A 138 6.25 -2.93 -8.13
CA VAL A 138 7.22 -1.87 -7.87
C VAL A 138 8.59 -2.45 -8.15
N ARG A 139 9.22 -2.02 -9.24
CA ARG A 139 10.58 -2.46 -9.60
C ARG A 139 11.53 -2.14 -8.45
N ARG A 140 12.00 -3.18 -7.77
CA ARG A 140 13.08 -3.09 -6.79
C ARG A 140 14.33 -2.67 -7.57
N ALA A 141 14.93 -1.54 -7.22
CA ALA A 141 16.12 -1.06 -7.92
C ALA A 141 17.24 -2.12 -7.82
N SER A 142 17.51 -2.83 -8.91
CA SER A 142 18.71 -3.64 -9.03
C SER A 142 19.86 -2.69 -9.33
N ILE A 143 20.65 -2.34 -8.32
CA ILE A 143 21.83 -1.47 -8.47
C ILE A 143 22.93 -2.15 -9.34
N ALA A 144 22.73 -3.39 -9.80
CA ALA A 144 23.72 -4.18 -10.52
C ALA A 144 23.87 -3.88 -12.03
N ALA A 145 23.13 -2.92 -12.61
CA ALA A 145 23.14 -2.70 -14.08
C ALA A 145 23.84 -1.41 -14.55
N GLU A 146 24.52 -0.66 -13.67
CA GLU A 146 25.23 0.58 -14.04
C GLU A 146 26.76 0.48 -13.96
N GLY A 147 27.32 -0.72 -13.68
CA GLY A 147 28.76 -0.93 -13.49
C GLY A 147 29.53 -1.57 -14.65
N GLU A 148 28.86 -2.12 -15.67
CA GLU A 148 29.52 -2.80 -16.79
C GLU A 148 29.37 -1.96 -18.08
N SER A 149 29.89 -0.74 -18.03
CA SER A 149 30.15 0.08 -19.21
C SER A 149 31.59 0.58 -19.13
N ALA A 150 32.52 -0.27 -19.53
CA ALA A 150 33.90 0.08 -19.78
C ALA A 150 34.41 -0.74 -20.97
N PRO A 151 35.38 -0.23 -21.73
CA PRO A 151 35.29 0.95 -22.58
C PRO A 151 35.16 0.53 -24.05
N GLU A 152 34.73 1.50 -24.85
CA GLU A 152 34.81 1.51 -26.31
C GLU A 152 36.23 1.11 -26.76
N ALA A 153 36.36 -0.10 -27.29
CA ALA A 153 37.51 -0.48 -28.08
C ALA A 153 37.40 0.29 -29.40
N THR A 154 38.04 1.46 -29.44
CA THR A 154 38.29 2.15 -30.70
C THR A 154 39.30 1.32 -31.48
N ASP A 155 38.78 0.73 -32.54
CA ASP A 155 39.48 0.19 -33.69
C ASP A 155 40.22 1.35 -34.39
N GLU A 156 41.56 1.37 -34.34
CA GLU A 156 42.47 1.89 -35.36
C GLU A 156 43.94 1.53 -35.08
#